data_AF-A0A0J6T6I9-F1
#
_entry.id   AF-A0A0J6T6I9-F1
#
_cell.length_a   1.000
_cell.length_b   1.000
_cell.length_c   1.000
_cell.angle_alpha   90.00
_cell.angle_beta   90.00
_cell.angle_gamma   90.00
#
_symmetry.space_group_name_H-M   'P 1'
#
loop_
_entity.id
_entity.type
_entity.pdbx_description
1 polymer ?
#
loop_
_entity_poly.entity_id
_entity_poly.type
_entity_poly.pdbx_seq_one_letter_code
_entity_poly.pdbx_strand_id
1 'polypeptide(L)'
;MMRVVIYDAEDMEPITVIRLPDHMRGYLDEILDGRRGPEITFPVQDPLRARDFLADVSSAPVQLRVVRLKFEPIRKGRGLLMWLCTTRDGETALLLKSVFLPGQQRELNHQREDAFMAGLFAALAR
;
A
#
# COMPACT_ATOMS: atom_id res chain seq x y z
N MET A 1 9.99 -9.85 7.11
CA MET A 1 9.12 -8.95 6.31
C MET A 1 7.68 -9.44 6.33
N MET A 2 6.73 -8.56 6.67
CA MET A 2 5.32 -8.92 6.92
C MET A 2 4.41 -8.38 5.82
N ARG A 3 3.39 -9.15 5.42
CA ARG A 3 2.30 -8.70 4.53
C ARG A 3 1.06 -8.46 5.38
N VAL A 4 0.34 -7.37 5.10
CA VAL A 4 -0.85 -6.98 5.86
C VAL A 4 -1.94 -6.55 4.90
N VAL A 5 -3.15 -7.04 5.12
CA VAL A 5 -4.36 -6.59 4.42
C VAL A 5 -4.86 -5.34 5.12
N ILE A 6 -5.11 -4.28 4.36
CA ILE A 6 -5.78 -3.07 4.82
C ILE A 6 -7.26 -3.25 4.60
N TYR A 7 -8.05 -3.04 5.64
CA TYR A 7 -9.51 -3.05 5.60
C TYR A 7 -10.05 -1.63 5.76
N ASP A 8 -11.23 -1.39 5.20
CA ASP A 8 -12.01 -0.21 5.55
C ASP A 8 -12.48 -0.32 7.01
N ALA A 9 -12.44 0.79 7.73
CA ALA A 9 -12.76 0.83 9.15
C ALA A 9 -14.28 0.80 9.44
N GLU A 10 -15.13 1.07 8.45
CA GLU A 10 -16.59 1.14 8.61
C GLU A 10 -17.27 -0.19 8.31
N ASP A 11 -16.95 -0.82 7.17
CA ASP A 11 -17.61 -2.05 6.68
C ASP A 11 -16.72 -3.30 6.71
N MET A 12 -15.43 -3.14 7.04
CA MET A 12 -14.42 -4.20 7.06
C MET A 12 -14.19 -4.86 5.68
N GLU A 13 -14.51 -4.17 4.59
CA GLU A 13 -14.15 -4.63 3.26
C GLU A 13 -12.63 -4.55 3.03
N PRO A 14 -12.01 -5.57 2.39
CA PRO A 14 -10.58 -5.55 2.11
C PRO A 14 -10.27 -4.56 0.97
N ILE A 15 -9.38 -3.61 1.24
CA ILE A 15 -8.98 -2.56 0.28
C ILE A 15 -7.78 -3.00 -0.55
N THR A 16 -6.67 -3.32 0.11
CA THR A 16 -5.41 -3.68 -0.56
C THR A 16 -4.48 -4.43 0.39
N VAL A 17 -3.38 -4.96 -0.14
CA VAL A 17 -2.34 -5.64 0.63
C VAL A 17 -1.03 -4.88 0.50
N ILE A 18 -0.40 -4.60 1.64
CA ILE A 18 0.89 -3.91 1.68
C ILE A 18 1.99 -4.81 2.24
N ARG A 19 3.22 -4.51 1.85
CA ARG A 19 4.43 -5.03 2.50
C ARG A 19 4.87 -4.04 3.54
N LEU A 20 4.95 -4.47 4.80
CA LEU A 20 5.61 -3.68 5.83
C LEU A 20 7.12 -3.97 5.82
N PRO A 21 7.96 -2.94 5.66
CA PRO A 21 9.40 -3.05 5.85
C PRO A 21 9.79 -3.60 7.22
N ASP A 22 10.93 -4.29 7.32
CA ASP A 22 11.38 -4.89 8.58
C ASP A 22 11.68 -3.85 9.67
N HIS A 23 12.10 -2.64 9.29
CA HIS A 23 12.29 -1.54 10.25
C HIS A 23 10.97 -1.08 10.89
N MET A 24 9.80 -1.40 10.31
CA MET A 24 8.51 -1.07 10.91
C MET A 24 8.17 -1.95 12.12
N ARG A 25 8.89 -3.06 12.31
CA ARG A 25 8.65 -3.98 13.43
C ARG A 25 8.80 -3.30 14.78
N GLY A 26 9.81 -2.44 14.95
CA GLY A 26 10.01 -1.72 16.21
C GLY A 26 8.81 -0.85 16.59
N TYR A 27 8.17 -0.22 15.61
CA TYR A 27 6.96 0.58 15.85
C TYR A 27 5.75 -0.28 16.25
N LEU A 28 5.62 -1.48 15.67
CA LEU A 28 4.59 -2.42 16.05
C LEU A 28 4.82 -2.99 17.46
N ASP A 29 6.08 -3.24 17.82
CA ASP A 29 6.45 -3.66 19.17
C ASP A 29 6.16 -2.55 20.20
N GLU A 30 6.45 -1.28 19.87
CA GLU A 30 6.06 -0.13 20.70
C GLU A 30 4.54 -0.02 20.89
N ILE A 31 3.75 -0.34 19.86
CA ILE A 31 2.28 -0.40 19.97
C ILE A 31 1.85 -1.55 20.88
N LEU A 32 2.47 -2.73 20.76
CA LEU A 32 2.16 -3.88 21.62
C LEU A 32 2.45 -3.60 23.09
N ASP A 33 3.54 -2.87 23.36
CA ASP A 33 3.98 -2.49 24.70
C ASP A 33 3.20 -1.29 25.26
N GLY A 34 2.33 -0.66 24.46
CA GLY A 34 1.59 0.54 24.84
C GLY A 34 2.44 1.82 24.94
N ARG A 35 3.66 1.80 24.38
CA ARG A 35 4.58 2.96 24.33
C ARG A 35 4.24 3.94 23.21
N ARG A 36 3.43 3.52 22.25
CA ARG A 36 2.98 4.29 21.10
C ARG A 36 1.50 4.03 20.82
N GLY A 37 0.79 5.03 20.30
CA GLY A 37 -0.59 4.86 19.83
C GLY A 37 -0.69 3.94 18.60
N PRO A 38 -1.86 3.35 18.32
CA PRO A 38 -2.00 2.32 17.27
C PRO A 38 -1.90 2.84 15.83
N GLU A 39 -1.81 4.16 15.63
CA GLU A 39 -1.83 4.78 14.32
C GLU A 39 -0.42 4.98 13.76
N ILE A 40 -0.22 4.60 12.50
CA ILE A 40 1.00 4.83 11.73
C ILE A 40 0.62 5.54 10.43
N THR A 41 1.33 6.62 10.13
CA THR A 41 1.12 7.42 8.90
C THR A 41 2.14 7.01 7.85
N PHE A 42 1.67 6.70 6.65
CA PHE A 42 2.49 6.32 5.50
C PHE A 42 2.40 7.40 4.42
N PRO A 43 3.53 7.81 3.82
CA PRO A 43 3.49 8.65 2.63
C PRO A 43 2.94 7.85 1.44
N VAL A 44 2.13 8.49 0.62
CA VAL A 44 1.68 7.96 -0.66
C VAL A 44 2.12 8.88 -1.79
N GLN A 45 2.29 8.30 -2.98
CA GLN A 45 2.71 9.05 -4.15
C GLN A 45 1.50 9.26 -5.07
N ASP A 46 1.20 10.52 -5.38
CA ASP A 46 0.16 10.84 -6.34
C ASP A 46 0.58 10.43 -7.77
N PRO A 47 -0.37 10.00 -8.63
CA PRO A 47 -0.08 9.74 -10.03
C PRO A 47 0.43 11.01 -10.73
N LEU A 48 1.52 10.88 -11.47
CA LEU A 48 2.05 11.95 -12.30
C LEU A 48 1.04 12.31 -13.40
N ARG A 49 0.73 13.60 -13.55
CA ARG A 49 -0.14 14.12 -14.61
C ARG A 49 0.71 14.75 -15.71
N ALA A 50 0.27 14.68 -16.97
CA ALA A 50 1.01 15.25 -18.11
C ALA A 50 1.33 16.75 -17.94
N ARG A 51 0.44 17.49 -17.26
CA ARG A 51 0.64 18.92 -16.91
C ARG A 51 1.84 19.15 -15.99
N ASP A 52 2.25 18.15 -15.21
CA ASP A 52 3.37 18.25 -14.28
C ASP A 52 4.72 18.30 -15.04
N PHE A 53 4.72 17.95 -16.33
CA PHE A 53 5.88 18.05 -17.22
C PHE A 53 5.88 19.30 -18.11
N LEU A 54 4.76 20.03 -18.17
CA LEU A 54 4.58 21.19 -19.06
C LEU A 54 4.68 22.54 -18.33
N ALA A 55 4.62 22.54 -17.00
CA ALA A 55 4.81 23.74 -16.21
C ALA A 55 6.31 24.01 -16.03
N ASP A 56 6.75 25.25 -16.29
CA ASP A 56 8.00 25.77 -15.71
C ASP A 56 7.90 25.54 -14.21
N VAL A 57 8.64 24.54 -13.71
CA VAL A 57 8.55 24.06 -12.34
C VAL A 57 9.21 25.10 -11.44
N SER A 58 8.51 26.21 -11.20
CA SER A 58 8.66 26.98 -9.98
C SER A 58 8.59 25.98 -8.84
N SER A 59 9.54 26.09 -7.91
CA SER A 59 9.79 25.19 -6.77
C SER A 59 8.63 25.16 -5.76
N ALA A 60 7.43 24.83 -6.22
CA ALA A 60 6.27 24.64 -5.39
C ALA A 60 6.53 23.40 -4.52
N PRO A 61 6.28 23.50 -3.19
CA PRO A 61 6.49 22.38 -2.30
C PRO A 61 5.64 21.20 -2.77
N VAL A 62 6.28 20.06 -2.99
CA VAL A 62 5.60 18.79 -3.29
C VAL A 62 4.68 18.48 -2.12
N GLN A 63 3.37 18.54 -2.34
CA GLN A 63 2.40 18.13 -1.33
C GLN A 63 2.48 16.62 -1.18
N LEU A 64 3.16 16.15 -0.14
CA LEU A 64 3.20 14.74 0.24
C LEU A 64 1.85 14.36 0.84
N ARG A 65 1.06 13.63 0.07
CA ARG A 65 -0.16 12.99 0.59
C ARG A 65 0.24 11.85 1.50
N VAL A 66 -0.53 11.64 2.55
CA VAL A 66 -0.31 10.59 3.54
C VAL A 66 -1.59 9.84 3.81
N VAL A 67 -1.48 8.56 4.13
CA VAL A 67 -2.57 7.74 4.63
C VAL A 67 -2.27 7.30 6.05
N ARG A 68 -3.29 7.35 6.90
CA ARG A 68 -3.20 6.88 8.28
C ARG A 68 -3.77 5.48 8.36
N LEU A 69 -2.96 4.54 8.87
CA LEU A 69 -3.36 3.17 9.11
C LEU A 69 -3.36 2.90 10.61
N LYS A 70 -4.42 2.28 11.12
CA LYS A 70 -4.54 1.85 12.51
C LYS A 70 -4.18 0.37 12.60
N PHE A 71 -3.27 0.02 13.51
CA PHE A 71 -2.82 -1.33 13.77
C PHE A 71 -3.32 -1.82 15.12
N GLU A 72 -4.17 -2.83 15.12
CA GLU A 72 -4.71 -3.45 16.32
C GLU A 72 -4.24 -4.90 16.44
N PRO A 73 -3.65 -5.29 17.59
CA PRO A 73 -3.16 -6.65 17.76
C PRO A 73 -4.31 -7.60 18.07
N ILE A 74 -4.52 -8.58 17.21
CA ILE A 74 -5.43 -9.70 17.47
C ILE A 74 -4.65 -10.78 18.22
N ARG A 75 -5.11 -11.14 19.43
CA ARG A 75 -4.42 -12.09 20.31
C ARG A 75 -5.15 -13.43 20.36
N LYS A 76 -4.38 -14.52 20.48
CA LYS A 76 -4.87 -15.85 20.84
C LYS A 76 -4.20 -16.28 22.15
N GLY A 77 -4.94 -16.18 23.24
CA GLY A 77 -4.39 -16.31 24.58
C GLY A 77 -3.35 -15.21 24.87
N ARG A 78 -2.13 -15.61 25.26
CA ARG A 78 -1.02 -14.66 25.49
C ARG A 78 -0.23 -14.32 24.23
N GLY A 79 -0.47 -15.01 23.12
CA GLY A 79 0.27 -14.80 21.87
C GLY A 79 -0.41 -13.79 20.94
N LEU A 80 0.40 -13.06 20.18
CA LEU A 80 -0.07 -12.29 19.03
C LEU A 80 -0.41 -13.26 17.88
N LEU A 81 -1.66 -13.24 17.42
CA LEU A 81 -2.10 -14.04 16.27
C LEU A 81 -1.80 -13.31 14.96
N MET A 82 -2.26 -12.06 14.86
CA MET A 82 -2.07 -11.20 13.69
C MET A 82 -2.30 -9.73 14.02
N TRP A 83 -1.95 -8.86 13.09
CA TRP A 83 -2.32 -7.44 13.12
C TRP A 83 -3.56 -7.21 12.26
N LEU A 84 -4.57 -6.58 12.84
CA LEU A 84 -5.67 -5.99 12.09
C LEU A 84 -5.25 -4.57 11.67
N CYS A 85 -5.31 -4.27 10.38
CA CYS A 85 -4.94 -2.98 9.83
C CYS A 85 -6.15 -2.33 9.17
N THR A 86 -6.56 -1.17 9.65
CA THR A 86 -7.74 -0.45 9.15
C THR A 86 -7.42 0.99 8.77
N THR A 87 -8.25 1.58 7.92
CA THR A 87 -8.20 3.01 7.58
C THR A 87 -9.60 3.54 7.28
N ARG A 88 -9.78 4.86 7.44
CA ARG A 88 -10.99 5.58 7.02
C ARG A 88 -10.80 6.31 5.68
N ASP A 89 -9.60 6.21 5.11
CA ASP A 89 -9.23 6.87 3.86
C ASP A 89 -8.82 5.79 2.85
N GLY A 90 -9.83 5.03 2.41
CA GLY A 90 -9.61 3.90 1.51
C GLY A 90 -9.07 4.32 0.15
N GLU A 91 -9.52 5.45 -0.37
CA GLU A 91 -9.02 6.00 -1.64
C GLU A 91 -7.51 6.27 -1.58
N THR A 92 -7.02 6.92 -0.52
CA THR A 92 -5.59 7.18 -0.38
C THR A 92 -4.81 5.91 -0.07
N ALA A 93 -5.41 4.94 0.64
CA ALA A 93 -4.78 3.65 0.88
C ALA A 93 -4.49 2.86 -0.40
N LEU A 94 -5.32 3.03 -1.45
CA LEU A 94 -5.07 2.43 -2.77
C LEU A 94 -3.82 2.98 -3.48
N LEU A 95 -3.34 4.16 -3.06
CA LEU A 95 -2.09 4.75 -3.58
C LEU A 95 -0.84 4.17 -2.91
N LEU A 96 -0.99 3.35 -1.85
CA LEU A 96 0.13 2.61 -1.30
C LEU A 96 0.63 1.59 -2.30
N LYS A 97 1.93 1.31 -2.27
CA LYS A 97 2.54 0.26 -3.09
C LYS A 97 1.97 -1.10 -2.71
N SER A 98 0.99 -1.57 -3.49
CA SER A 98 0.33 -2.84 -3.28
C SER A 98 1.29 -4.00 -3.58
N VAL A 99 1.12 -5.09 -2.83
CA VAL A 99 1.77 -6.37 -3.11
C VAL A 99 0.69 -7.41 -3.29
N PHE A 100 0.67 -8.01 -4.47
CA PHE A 100 -0.26 -9.08 -4.78
C PHE A 100 -0.03 -10.30 -3.89
N LEU A 101 -1.13 -10.92 -3.46
CA LEU A 101 -1.07 -12.17 -2.73
C LEU A 101 -0.55 -13.30 -3.64
N PRO A 102 0.07 -14.36 -3.09
CA PRO A 102 0.64 -15.45 -3.90
C PRO A 102 -0.33 -16.08 -4.91
N GLY A 103 -1.64 -16.10 -4.61
CA GLY A 103 -2.67 -16.59 -5.54
C GLY A 103 -3.02 -15.65 -6.70
N GLN A 104 -2.73 -14.35 -6.57
CA GLN A 104 -3.00 -13.32 -7.59
C GLN A 104 -1.82 -13.13 -8.56
N GLN A 105 -0.65 -13.71 -8.24
CA GLN A 105 0.58 -13.50 -9.00
C GLN A 105 0.55 -14.10 -10.41
N ARG A 106 -0.15 -15.22 -10.61
CA ARG A 106 -0.24 -15.90 -11.92
C ARG A 106 -1.00 -15.08 -12.95
N GLU A 107 -2.17 -14.57 -12.58
CA GLU A 107 -3.02 -13.78 -13.47
C GLU A 107 -2.31 -12.51 -13.94
N LEU A 108 -1.58 -11.86 -13.05
CA LEU A 108 -0.83 -10.64 -13.36
C LEU A 108 0.40 -10.88 -14.21
N ASN A 109 1.08 -12.02 -14.05
CA ASN A 109 2.17 -12.39 -14.93
C ASN A 109 1.65 -12.63 -16.35
N HIS A 110 0.50 -13.30 -16.48
CA HIS A 110 -0.16 -13.51 -17.78
C HIS A 110 -0.54 -12.18 -18.43
N GLN A 111 -1.21 -11.28 -17.70
CA GLN A 111 -1.55 -9.95 -18.21
C GLN A 111 -0.33 -9.11 -18.59
N ARG A 112 0.79 -9.24 -17.88
CA ARG A 112 2.06 -8.57 -18.21
C ARG A 112 2.68 -9.13 -19.49
N GLU A 113 2.68 -10.44 -19.66
CA GLU A 113 3.16 -11.10 -20.87
C GLU A 113 2.31 -10.70 -22.09
N ASP A 114 0.99 -10.70 -21.94
CA ASP A 114 0.05 -10.29 -22.99
C ASP A 114 0.26 -8.82 -23.39
N ALA A 115 0.39 -7.91 -22.42
CA ALA A 115 0.65 -6.49 -22.68
C ALA A 115 2.02 -6.25 -23.33
N PHE A 116 3.05 -6.99 -22.92
CA PHE A 116 4.38 -6.92 -23.52
C PHE A 116 4.36 -7.38 -24.98
N MET A 117 3.73 -8.52 -25.27
CA MET A 117 3.61 -9.05 -26.63
C MET A 117 2.82 -8.11 -27.53
N ALA A 118 1.71 -7.54 -27.04
CA ALA A 118 0.94 -6.55 -27.77
C ALA A 118 1.78 -5.31 -28.13
N GLY A 119 2.57 -4.80 -27.18
CA GLY A 119 3.49 -3.68 -27.42
C GLY A 119 4.61 -4.02 -28.42
N LEU A 120 5.17 -5.23 -28.33
CA LEU A 120 6.20 -5.72 -29.24
C LEU A 120 5.67 -5.84 -30.68
N PHE A 121 4.50 -6.44 -30.88
CA PHE A 121 3.89 -6.53 -32.21
C PHE A 121 3.54 -5.16 -32.79
N ALA A 122 3.04 -4.23 -31.96
CA ALA A 122 2.77 -2.86 -32.40
C ALA A 122 4.04 -2.11 -32.83
N ALA A 123 5.19 -2.39 -32.18
CA ALA A 123 6.48 -1.79 -32.53
C ALA A 123 7.10 -2.40 -33.79
N LEU A 124 6.90 -3.71 -34.02
CA LEU A 124 7.41 -4.42 -35.21
C LEU A 124 6.56 -4.19 -36.47
N ALA A 125 5.30 -3.78 -36.31
CA ALA A 125 4.39 -3.46 -37.42
C ALA A 125 4.50 -2.00 -37.91
N ARG A 126 5.48 -1.25 -37.41
CA ARG A 126 5.88 0.09 -37.88
C ARG A 126 7.19 0.01 -38.64
#